data_AF-A0A661FZF3-F1
#
_entry.id   AF-A0A661FZF3-F1
#
_cell.length_a   1.000
_cell.length_b   1.000
_cell.length_c   1.000
_cell.angle_alpha   90.00
_cell.angle_beta   90.00
_cell.angle_gamma   90.00
#
_symmetry.space_group_name_H-M   'P 1'
#
loop_
_entity.id
_entity.type
_entity.pdbx_description
1 polymer ?
#
loop_
_entity_poly.entity_id
_entity_poly.type
_entity_poly.pdbx_seq_one_letter_code
_entity_poly.pdbx_strand_id
1 'polypeptide(L)'
;MADRGLDHWFLQIPGWLLLTYLVYAQAIPAFDYELGVRMGTQESAQKITEVGAAFWYGFAFSDLVVYIPLLATGLIGNWRGRPWGRVIFGAALGITVYWPVVVLAATVDARDASGWTIDEAPYWVVLPIITAWALWGLLHTACVARDISVVNH
;
A
#
# COMPACT_ATOMS: atom_id res chain seq x y z
N MET A 1 23.89 -19.13 -0.76
CA MET A 1 22.99 -17.97 -0.66
C MET A 1 23.81 -16.85 -0.03
N ALA A 2 24.09 -15.77 -0.76
CA ALA A 2 24.79 -14.63 -0.18
C ALA A 2 23.98 -14.09 1.00
N ASP A 3 24.68 -13.76 2.09
CA ASP A 3 24.07 -13.21 3.30
C ASP A 3 23.31 -11.93 2.92
N ARG A 4 22.01 -11.91 3.19
CA ARG A 4 21.19 -10.76 2.82
C ARG A 4 21.18 -9.81 3.99
N GLY A 5 21.72 -8.61 3.76
CA GLY A 5 21.80 -7.56 4.75
C GLY A 5 20.43 -7.21 5.37
N LEU A 6 20.46 -6.61 6.55
CA LEU A 6 19.27 -6.25 7.32
C LEU A 6 18.26 -5.45 6.49
N ASP A 7 18.72 -4.49 5.69
CA ASP A 7 17.87 -3.64 4.84
C ASP A 7 16.94 -4.45 3.92
N HIS A 8 17.44 -5.57 3.37
CA HIS A 8 16.65 -6.46 2.52
C HIS A 8 15.45 -7.02 3.27
N TRP A 9 15.64 -7.46 4.52
CA TRP A 9 14.58 -8.03 5.33
C TRP A 9 13.63 -6.97 5.87
N PHE A 10 14.13 -5.76 6.18
CA PHE A 10 13.31 -4.59 6.53
C PHE A 10 12.39 -4.14 5.39
N LEU A 11 12.72 -4.45 4.13
CA LEU A 11 11.81 -4.24 2.99
C LEU A 11 10.89 -5.44 2.75
N GLN A 12 11.43 -6.66 2.80
CA GLN A 12 10.65 -7.84 2.42
C GLN A 12 9.58 -8.18 3.45
N ILE A 13 9.89 -8.18 4.75
CA ILE A 13 8.94 -8.61 5.77
C ILE A 13 7.71 -7.70 5.79
N PRO A 14 7.82 -6.37 5.93
CA PRO A 14 6.64 -5.49 5.91
C PRO A 14 5.93 -5.51 4.55
N GLY A 15 6.68 -5.64 3.45
CA GLY A 15 6.08 -5.72 2.11
C GLY A 15 5.20 -6.97 1.92
N TRP A 16 5.65 -8.15 2.35
CA TRP A 16 4.84 -9.36 2.30
C TRP A 16 3.64 -9.32 3.26
N LEU A 17 3.80 -8.71 4.44
CA LEU A 17 2.69 -8.48 5.37
C LEU A 17 1.65 -7.55 4.76
N LEU A 18 2.08 -6.43 4.16
CA LEU A 18 1.22 -5.49 3.47
C LEU A 18 0.50 -6.15 2.30
N LEU A 19 1.21 -6.93 1.47
CA LEU A 19 0.59 -7.66 0.36
C LEU A 19 -0.50 -8.62 0.86
N THR A 20 -0.20 -9.38 1.91
CA THR A 20 -1.16 -10.33 2.50
C THR A 20 -2.39 -9.59 3.03
N TYR A 21 -2.16 -8.47 3.72
CA TYR A 21 -3.23 -7.62 4.21
C TYR A 21 -4.07 -7.05 3.06
N LEU A 22 -3.47 -6.56 1.97
CA LEU A 22 -4.21 -6.02 0.82
C LEU A 22 -5.03 -7.10 0.10
N VAL A 23 -4.51 -8.31 -0.04
CA VAL A 23 -5.31 -9.42 -0.59
C VAL A 23 -6.52 -9.69 0.29
N TYR A 24 -6.35 -9.68 1.62
CA TYR A 24 -7.46 -9.89 2.54
C TYR A 24 -8.45 -8.70 2.57
N ALA A 25 -7.95 -7.48 2.64
CA ALA A 25 -8.73 -6.27 2.90
C ALA A 25 -9.25 -5.56 1.65
N GLN A 26 -8.63 -5.77 0.49
CA GLN A 26 -8.98 -5.07 -0.77
C GLN A 26 -9.41 -6.03 -1.88
N ALA A 27 -8.73 -7.17 -2.06
CA ALA A 27 -9.14 -8.10 -3.13
C ALA A 27 -10.52 -8.72 -2.85
N ILE A 28 -10.83 -9.09 -1.59
CA ILE A 28 -12.16 -9.62 -1.25
C ILE A 28 -13.25 -8.57 -1.47
N PRO A 29 -13.12 -7.32 -0.96
CA PRO A 29 -14.19 -6.32 -1.13
C PRO A 29 -14.35 -5.79 -2.55
N ALA A 30 -13.34 -5.93 -3.40
CA ALA A 30 -13.47 -5.65 -4.83
C ALA A 30 -14.48 -6.58 -5.54
N PHE A 31 -14.73 -7.78 -5.00
CA PHE A 31 -15.78 -8.70 -5.47
C PHE A 31 -17.08 -8.57 -4.68
N ASP A 32 -17.00 -8.39 -3.36
CA ASP A 32 -18.16 -8.22 -2.48
C ASP A 32 -17.85 -7.19 -1.37
N TYR A 33 -18.23 -5.93 -1.61
CA TYR A 33 -17.97 -4.82 -0.70
C TYR A 33 -18.64 -5.03 0.67
N GLU A 34 -19.86 -5.58 0.69
CA GLU A 34 -20.61 -5.86 1.91
C GLU A 34 -19.97 -6.97 2.74
N LEU A 35 -19.31 -7.94 2.10
CA LEU A 35 -18.44 -8.88 2.81
C LEU A 35 -17.26 -8.16 3.47
N GLY A 36 -16.62 -7.20 2.78
CA GLY A 36 -15.57 -6.36 3.36
C GLY A 36 -16.01 -5.58 4.59
N VAL A 37 -17.21 -4.99 4.53
CA VAL A 37 -17.82 -4.30 5.68
C VAL A 37 -18.03 -5.26 6.84
N ARG A 38 -18.58 -6.46 6.59
CA ARG A 38 -18.78 -7.48 7.62
C ARG A 38 -17.48 -8.01 8.23
N MET A 39 -16.40 -8.03 7.45
CA MET A 39 -15.06 -8.40 7.91
C MET A 39 -14.35 -7.28 8.67
N GLY A 40 -14.92 -6.06 8.69
CA GLY A 40 -14.30 -4.89 9.29
C GLY A 40 -13.10 -4.35 8.50
N THR A 41 -12.97 -4.71 7.21
CA THR A 41 -11.89 -4.22 6.34
C THR A 41 -12.30 -3.03 5.48
N GLN A 42 -13.60 -2.75 5.41
CA GLN A 42 -14.18 -1.61 4.68
C GLN A 42 -15.19 -0.88 5.58
N GLU A 43 -15.41 0.39 5.28
CA GLU A 43 -16.40 1.20 5.99
C GLU A 43 -17.76 1.14 5.29
N SER A 44 -18.83 1.14 6.08
CA SER A 44 -20.19 1.04 5.53
C SER A 44 -20.70 2.39 5.05
N ALA A 45 -21.67 2.39 4.13
CA ALA A 45 -22.29 3.62 3.63
C ALA A 45 -22.98 4.45 4.74
N GLN A 46 -23.36 3.83 5.87
CA GLN A 46 -23.90 4.56 7.02
C GLN A 46 -22.82 5.40 7.73
N LYS A 47 -21.54 5.04 7.60
CA LYS A 47 -20.41 5.72 8.24
C LYS A 47 -19.66 6.69 7.33
N ILE A 48 -19.74 6.49 6.01
CA ILE A 48 -18.99 7.28 5.03
C ILE A 48 -19.85 7.77 3.85
N THR A 49 -21.17 7.68 3.94
CA THR A 49 -22.14 7.91 2.85
C THR A 49 -22.04 6.91 1.69
N GLU A 50 -23.06 6.87 0.82
CA GLU A 50 -23.03 6.04 -0.39
C GLU A 50 -21.90 6.45 -1.34
N VAL A 51 -21.64 7.76 -1.45
CA VAL A 51 -20.56 8.28 -2.30
C VAL A 51 -19.21 7.84 -1.75
N GLY A 52 -18.98 7.96 -0.44
CA GLY A 52 -17.72 7.49 0.16
C GLY A 52 -17.53 5.99 0.00
N ALA A 53 -18.59 5.19 0.18
CA ALA A 53 -18.53 3.74 -0.06
C ALA A 53 -18.16 3.42 -1.52
N ALA A 54 -18.67 4.17 -2.50
CA ALA A 54 -18.28 4.03 -3.89
C ALA A 54 -16.80 4.37 -4.13
N PHE A 55 -16.26 5.40 -3.47
CA PHE A 55 -14.82 5.72 -3.54
C PHE A 55 -13.96 4.63 -2.89
N TRP A 56 -14.35 4.10 -1.73
CA TRP A 56 -13.64 3.02 -1.05
C TRP A 56 -13.65 1.73 -1.87
N TYR A 57 -14.78 1.39 -2.50
CA TYR A 57 -14.85 0.33 -3.49
C TYR A 57 -13.90 0.59 -4.66
N GLY A 58 -13.85 1.82 -5.16
CA GLY A 58 -12.92 2.22 -6.23
C GLY A 58 -11.45 1.99 -5.87
N PHE A 59 -11.05 2.28 -4.62
CA PHE A 59 -9.72 1.93 -4.11
C PHE A 59 -9.52 0.42 -4.07
N ALA A 60 -10.46 -0.36 -3.51
CA ALA A 60 -10.35 -1.81 -3.44
C ALA A 60 -10.19 -2.46 -4.83
N PHE A 61 -10.99 -2.00 -5.80
CA PHE A 61 -10.91 -2.48 -7.17
C PHE A 61 -9.59 -2.09 -7.85
N SER A 62 -9.15 -0.84 -7.70
CA SER A 62 -7.87 -0.37 -8.24
C SER A 62 -6.70 -1.13 -7.64
N ASP A 63 -6.77 -1.45 -6.35
CA ASP A 63 -5.76 -2.24 -5.68
C ASP A 63 -5.71 -3.66 -6.22
N LEU A 64 -6.86 -4.31 -6.42
CA LEU A 64 -6.95 -5.63 -7.03
C LEU A 64 -6.31 -5.67 -8.43
N VAL A 65 -6.63 -4.70 -9.29
CA VAL A 65 -6.23 -4.74 -10.70
C VAL A 65 -4.82 -4.21 -10.95
N VAL A 66 -4.31 -3.30 -10.12
CA VAL A 66 -3.03 -2.63 -10.33
C VAL A 66 -2.07 -2.87 -9.18
N TYR A 67 -2.43 -2.44 -7.97
CA TYR A 67 -1.45 -2.33 -6.89
C TYR A 67 -0.99 -3.69 -6.36
N ILE A 68 -1.90 -4.63 -6.09
CA ILE A 68 -1.60 -5.97 -5.61
C ILE A 68 -0.70 -6.74 -6.60
N PRO A 69 -1.03 -6.83 -7.91
CA PRO A 69 -0.15 -7.47 -8.89
C PRO A 69 1.25 -6.84 -8.95
N LEU A 70 1.31 -5.51 -8.86
CA LEU A 70 2.54 -4.75 -8.96
C LEU A 70 3.41 -4.93 -7.71
N LEU A 71 2.82 -4.88 -6.51
CA LEU A 71 3.50 -5.16 -5.25
C LEU A 71 4.00 -6.61 -5.18
N ALA A 72 3.16 -7.59 -5.54
CA ALA A 72 3.55 -9.00 -5.57
C ALA A 72 4.73 -9.26 -6.52
N THR A 73 4.63 -8.76 -7.75
CA THR A 73 5.68 -8.92 -8.77
C THR A 73 6.95 -8.20 -8.35
N GLY A 74 6.84 -7.00 -7.79
CA GLY A 74 7.95 -6.23 -7.25
C GLY A 74 8.67 -6.96 -6.12
N LEU A 75 7.92 -7.46 -5.12
CA LEU A 75 8.47 -8.22 -4.00
C LEU A 75 9.22 -9.48 -4.47
N ILE A 76 8.61 -10.25 -5.37
CA ILE A 76 9.22 -11.46 -5.94
C ILE A 76 10.51 -11.12 -6.71
N GLY A 77 10.46 -10.09 -7.56
CA GLY A 77 11.59 -9.67 -8.36
C GLY A 77 12.74 -9.12 -7.51
N ASN A 78 12.41 -8.28 -6.51
CA ASN A 78 13.36 -7.75 -5.54
C ASN A 78 13.96 -8.88 -4.68
N TRP A 79 13.14 -9.83 -4.24
CA TRP A 79 13.59 -11.02 -3.49
C TRP A 79 14.60 -11.84 -4.29
N ARG A 80 14.40 -11.98 -5.61
CA ARG A 80 15.31 -12.68 -6.52
C ARG A 80 16.50 -11.84 -6.99
N GLY A 81 16.64 -10.60 -6.51
CA GLY A 81 17.72 -9.69 -6.91
C GLY A 81 17.68 -9.26 -8.37
N ARG A 82 16.50 -9.32 -9.03
CA ARG A 82 16.36 -8.99 -10.45
C ARG A 82 16.24 -7.47 -10.64
N PRO A 83 16.90 -6.86 -11.64
CA PRO A 83 16.84 -5.41 -11.88
C PRO A 83 15.41 -4.90 -12.11
N TRP A 84 14.64 -5.59 -12.95
CA TRP A 84 13.23 -5.27 -13.20
C TRP A 84 12.40 -5.31 -11.92
N GLY A 85 12.74 -6.22 -11.00
CA GLY A 85 12.05 -6.37 -9.72
C GLY A 85 12.18 -5.13 -8.85
N ARG A 86 13.32 -4.44 -8.90
CA ARG A 86 13.54 -3.19 -8.16
C ARG A 86 12.72 -2.05 -8.74
N VAL A 87 12.63 -1.95 -10.07
CA VAL A 87 11.81 -0.92 -10.73
C VAL A 87 10.34 -1.10 -10.39
N ILE A 88 9.83 -2.33 -10.54
CA ILE A 88 8.43 -2.65 -10.22
C ILE A 88 8.15 -2.46 -8.72
N PHE A 89 9.06 -2.91 -7.85
CA PHE A 89 8.91 -2.70 -6.41
C PHE A 89 8.95 -1.21 -6.02
N GLY A 90 9.83 -0.42 -6.65
CA GLY A 90 9.85 1.04 -6.47
C GLY A 90 8.54 1.69 -6.88
N ALA A 91 7.95 1.28 -8.02
CA ALA A 91 6.62 1.74 -8.41
C ALA A 91 5.55 1.36 -7.36
N ALA A 92 5.63 0.16 -6.77
CA ALA A 92 4.73 -0.29 -5.73
C ALA A 92 4.82 0.61 -4.49
N LEU A 93 6.05 0.87 -4.04
CA LEU A 93 6.32 1.75 -2.90
C LEU A 93 5.85 3.18 -3.17
N GLY A 94 5.94 3.66 -4.42
CA GLY A 94 5.35 4.94 -4.84
C GLY A 94 3.85 5.01 -4.57
N ILE A 95 3.11 3.96 -4.97
CA ILE A 95 1.68 3.84 -4.65
C ILE A 95 1.49 3.75 -3.13
N THR A 96 2.32 2.97 -2.43
CA THR A 96 2.28 2.82 -0.96
C THR A 96 2.49 4.14 -0.21
N VAL A 97 3.22 5.11 -0.78
CA VAL A 97 3.35 6.45 -0.21
C VAL A 97 2.12 7.31 -0.54
N TYR A 98 1.61 7.19 -1.76
CA TYR A 98 0.51 8.01 -2.25
C TYR A 98 -0.82 7.73 -1.52
N TRP A 99 -1.25 6.47 -1.47
CA TRP A 99 -2.60 6.14 -1.00
C TRP A 99 -2.84 6.51 0.48
N PRO A 100 -1.91 6.30 1.43
CA PRO A 100 -2.15 6.66 2.83
C PRO A 100 -2.28 8.17 3.01
N VAL A 101 -1.54 8.95 2.21
CA VAL A 101 -1.63 10.42 2.21
C VAL A 101 -2.99 10.87 1.70
N VAL A 102 -3.50 10.27 0.63
CA VAL A 102 -4.86 10.57 0.12
C VAL A 102 -5.92 10.23 1.15
N VAL A 103 -5.84 9.06 1.79
CA VAL A 103 -6.81 8.65 2.80
C VAL A 103 -6.76 9.59 4.01
N LEU A 104 -5.57 9.94 4.52
CA LEU A 104 -5.45 10.91 5.61
C LEU A 104 -6.04 12.28 5.24
N ALA A 105 -5.73 12.78 4.03
CA ALA A 105 -6.27 14.04 3.56
C ALA A 105 -7.80 14.01 3.46
N ALA A 106 -8.37 12.94 2.87
CA ALA A 106 -9.80 12.76 2.75
C ALA A 106 -10.49 12.67 4.12
N THR A 107 -9.90 11.92 5.06
CA THR A 107 -10.42 11.80 6.43
C THR A 107 -10.42 13.15 7.15
N VAL A 108 -9.37 13.96 7.00
CA VAL A 108 -9.32 15.30 7.60
C VAL A 108 -10.36 16.23 6.99
N ASP A 109 -10.52 16.21 5.68
CA ASP A 109 -11.46 17.09 4.97
C ASP A 109 -12.92 16.72 5.25
N ALA A 110 -13.22 15.42 5.40
CA ALA A 110 -14.57 14.91 5.57
C ALA A 110 -15.06 14.87 7.03
N ARG A 111 -14.23 15.17 8.04
CA ARG A 111 -14.54 14.94 9.47
C ARG A 111 -15.83 15.58 9.99
N ASP A 112 -16.21 16.72 9.42
CA ASP A 112 -17.41 17.47 9.81
C ASP A 112 -18.55 17.31 8.78
N ALA A 113 -18.35 16.46 7.77
CA ALA A 113 -19.36 16.19 6.75
C ALA A 113 -20.50 15.33 7.33
N SER A 114 -21.73 15.60 6.89
CA SER A 114 -22.88 14.82 7.28
C SER A 114 -22.72 13.35 6.84
N GLY A 115 -22.88 12.43 7.78
CA GLY A 115 -22.76 10.99 7.52
C GLY A 115 -21.33 10.46 7.54
N TRP A 116 -20.33 11.27 7.94
CA TRP A 116 -18.95 10.83 8.19
C TRP A 116 -18.74 10.58 9.69
N THR A 117 -18.57 9.33 10.10
CA THR A 117 -18.50 8.94 11.53
C THR A 117 -17.45 7.87 11.81
N ILE A 118 -16.38 7.82 11.01
CA ILE A 118 -15.30 6.85 11.19
C ILE A 118 -14.41 7.20 12.40
N ASP A 119 -13.79 6.16 13.00
CA ASP A 119 -12.72 6.35 13.97
C ASP A 119 -11.40 6.65 13.24
N GLU A 120 -10.91 7.87 13.35
CA GLU A 120 -9.68 8.30 12.68
C GLU A 120 -8.40 7.81 13.38
N ALA A 121 -8.46 7.38 14.64
CA ALA A 121 -7.26 7.11 15.43
C ALA A 121 -6.32 6.05 14.80
N PRO A 122 -6.83 4.93 14.25
CA PRO A 122 -5.98 3.96 13.55
C PRO A 122 -5.31 4.56 12.30
N TYR A 123 -6.01 5.44 11.59
CA TYR A 123 -5.50 6.08 10.37
C TYR A 123 -4.31 6.96 10.70
N TRP A 124 -4.39 7.75 11.77
CA TRP A 124 -3.31 8.65 12.23
C TRP A 124 -2.04 7.94 12.72
N VAL A 125 -2.09 6.64 13.00
CA VAL A 125 -0.92 5.86 13.43
C VAL A 125 -0.41 4.99 12.31
N VAL A 126 -1.28 4.18 11.70
CA VAL A 126 -0.89 3.15 10.74
C VAL A 126 -0.44 3.77 9.42
N LEU A 127 -1.18 4.76 8.91
CA LEU A 127 -0.89 5.36 7.60
C LEU A 127 0.45 6.10 7.57
N PRO A 128 0.83 6.91 8.59
CA PRO A 128 2.17 7.51 8.63
C PRO A 128 3.30 6.48 8.74
N ILE A 129 3.12 5.40 9.50
CA ILE A 129 4.13 4.33 9.64
C ILE A 129 4.38 3.67 8.28
N ILE A 130 3.30 3.28 7.58
CA ILE A 130 3.40 2.69 6.23
C ILE A 130 4.06 3.66 5.25
N THR A 131 3.67 4.94 5.30
CA THR A 131 4.23 5.99 4.44
C THR A 131 5.73 6.17 4.67
N ALA A 132 6.17 6.25 5.93
CA ALA A 132 7.58 6.40 6.28
C ALA A 132 8.41 5.19 5.83
N TRP A 133 7.90 3.97 6.05
CA TRP A 133 8.54 2.75 5.59
C TRP A 133 8.68 2.73 4.05
N ALA A 134 7.62 3.08 3.33
CA ALA A 134 7.64 3.08 1.87
C ALA A 134 8.56 4.17 1.28
N LEU A 135 8.58 5.37 1.88
CA LEU A 135 9.51 6.44 1.52
C LEU A 135 10.97 6.00 1.71
N TRP A 136 11.28 5.37 2.84
CA TRP A 136 12.62 4.84 3.07
C TRP A 136 12.97 3.77 2.03
N GLY A 137 12.05 2.87 1.69
CA GLY A 137 12.28 1.85 0.67
C GLY A 137 12.48 2.42 -0.74
N LEU A 138 11.78 3.50 -1.10
CA LEU A 138 12.01 4.23 -2.36
C LEU A 138 13.43 4.79 -2.40
N LEU A 139 13.86 5.47 -1.34
CA LEU A 139 15.21 6.04 -1.26
C LEU A 139 16.27 4.95 -1.34
N HIS A 140 16.10 3.84 -0.62
CA HIS A 140 17.02 2.71 -0.65
C HIS A 140 17.12 2.09 -2.04
N THR A 141 15.98 1.81 -2.69
CA THR A 141 15.96 1.22 -4.04
C THR A 141 16.54 2.17 -5.10
N ALA A 142 16.33 3.48 -4.97
CA ALA A 142 16.89 4.50 -5.86
C ALA A 142 18.41 4.65 -5.69
N CYS A 143 18.92 4.71 -4.46
CA CYS A 143 20.36 4.79 -4.20
C CYS A 143 21.11 3.57 -4.74
N VAL A 144 20.61 2.36 -4.47
CA VAL A 144 21.21 1.12 -4.98
C VAL A 144 21.18 1.05 -6.52
N ALA A 145 20.16 1.61 -7.17
CA ALA A 145 20.11 1.68 -8.62
C ALA A 145 21.20 2.62 -9.19
N ARG A 146 21.44 3.75 -8.52
CA ARG A 146 22.48 4.72 -8.91
C ARG A 146 23.88 4.11 -8.86
N ASP A 147 24.21 3.39 -7.80
CA ASP A 147 25.55 2.79 -7.63
C ASP A 147 25.88 1.78 -8.74
N ILE A 148 24.90 1.00 -9.21
CA ILE A 148 25.11 0.05 -10.31
C ILE A 148 25.31 0.75 -11.66
N SER A 149 24.64 1.88 -11.89
CA SER A 149 24.83 2.64 -13.12
C SER A 149 26.22 3.28 -13.21
N VAL A 150 26.84 3.61 -12.06
CA VAL A 150 28.17 4.20 -12.00
C VAL A 150 29.28 3.15 -12.20
N VAL A 151 29.10 1.91 -11.73
CA VAL A 151 30.12 0.84 -11.87
C VAL A 151 30.20 0.26 -13.29
N ASN A 152 29.16 0.43 -14.11
CA ASN A 152 29.11 -0.12 -15.48
C ASN A 152 29.61 0.86 -16.56
N HIS A 153 30.27 1.96 -16.17
CA HIS A 153 30.92 2.93 -17.05
C HIS A 153 32.39 3.10 -16.66
#